data_AF-A0A1C5NQM6-F1
#
_entry.id   AF-A0A1C5NQM6-F1
#
_cell.length_a   1.000
_cell.length_b   1.000
_cell.length_c   1.000
_cell.angle_alpha   90.00
_cell.angle_beta   90.00
_cell.angle_gamma   90.00
#
_symmetry.space_group_name_H-M   'P 1'
#
loop_
_entity.id
_entity.type
_entity.pdbx_description
1 polymer ?
#
loop_
_entity_poly.entity_id
_entity_poly.type
_entity_poly.pdbx_seq_one_letter_code
_entity_poly.pdbx_strand_id
1 'polypeptide(L)'
;MDDKITKKTVIYITILILLIGGYLTYLILQNTVFNENIKELNYCYEIENEDSISDILNENQTIAFKNDIQKYLEELEYKDKEINNIQIKKPKKENKKLFTCYVLFDDDWQSLYKAKFNIQNKKCKFIWNGDINNQDYKPNKKGKTYLYIVDKDAYENKKINDDTENQMPDEDEEPEGEDVSSY
;
A
#
# COMPACT_ATOMS: atom_id res chain seq x y z
N MET A 1 35.13 25.74 52.86
CA MET A 1 34.01 25.64 51.90
C MET A 1 33.06 24.60 52.44
N ASP A 2 31.81 24.95 52.69
CA ASP A 2 30.84 24.20 53.50
C ASP A 2 30.60 22.78 52.94
N ASP A 3 30.90 21.72 53.71
CA ASP A 3 30.87 20.31 53.26
C ASP A 3 29.50 19.90 52.66
N LYS A 4 28.45 20.58 53.13
CA LYS A 4 27.06 20.42 52.69
C LYS A 4 26.81 20.99 51.28
N ILE A 5 27.48 22.08 50.93
CA ILE A 5 27.41 22.69 49.59
C ILE A 5 28.18 21.82 48.60
N THR A 6 29.37 21.36 48.99
CA THR A 6 30.22 20.48 48.17
C THR A 6 29.49 19.17 47.82
N LYS A 7 28.85 18.50 48.79
CA LYS A 7 28.06 17.27 48.53
C LYS A 7 26.90 17.49 47.58
N LYS A 8 26.14 18.59 47.71
CA LYS A 8 25.04 18.90 46.80
C LYS A 8 25.55 19.13 45.37
N THR A 9 26.64 19.88 45.22
CA THR A 9 27.24 20.15 43.90
C THR A 9 27.69 18.85 43.22
N VAL A 10 28.32 17.93 43.94
CA VAL A 10 28.72 16.62 43.40
C VAL A 10 27.51 15.83 42.90
N ILE A 11 26.43 15.77 43.69
CA ILE A 11 25.19 15.06 43.30
C ILE A 11 24.58 15.66 42.03
N TYR A 12 24.49 16.99 41.93
CA TYR A 12 23.95 17.66 40.73
C TYR A 12 24.78 17.36 39.48
N ILE A 13 26.12 17.35 39.61
CA ILE A 13 27.02 17.00 38.50
C ILE A 13 26.81 15.55 38.07
N THR A 14 26.67 14.61 39.01
CA THR A 14 26.41 13.19 38.70
C THR A 14 25.09 13.01 37.95
N ILE A 15 24.02 13.69 38.39
CA ILE A 15 22.70 13.64 37.71
C ILE A 15 22.79 14.22 36.29
N LEU A 16 23.53 15.32 36.12
CA LEU A 16 23.72 15.95 34.81
C LEU A 16 24.45 15.03 33.83
N ILE A 17 25.52 14.35 34.30
CA ILE A 17 26.26 13.37 33.50
C ILE A 17 25.37 12.20 33.10
N LEU A 18 24.53 11.70 34.01
CA LEU A 18 23.57 10.62 33.73
C LEU A 18 22.52 11.03 32.68
N LEU A 19 22.00 12.26 32.76
CA LEU A 19 21.04 12.78 31.78
C LEU A 19 21.67 12.92 30.38
N ILE A 20 22.90 13.45 30.30
CA ILE A 20 23.61 13.59 29.03
C ILE A 20 23.95 12.21 28.44
N GLY A 21 24.43 11.28 29.26
CA GLY A 21 24.72 9.91 28.83
C GLY A 21 23.47 9.17 28.34
N GLY A 22 22.35 9.29 29.06
CA GLY A 22 21.05 8.75 28.65
C GLY A 22 20.53 9.33 27.34
N TYR A 23 20.69 10.63 27.13
CA TYR A 23 20.30 11.29 25.89
C TYR A 23 21.17 10.88 24.69
N LEU A 24 22.49 10.80 24.87
CA LEU A 24 23.42 10.36 23.83
C LEU A 24 23.18 8.89 23.43
N THR A 25 22.99 8.00 24.42
CA THR A 25 22.67 6.60 24.15
C THR A 25 21.32 6.43 23.44
N TYR A 26 20.31 7.24 23.80
CA TYR A 26 19.04 7.30 23.08
C TYR A 26 19.21 7.74 21.62
N LEU A 27 20.01 8.77 21.35
CA LEU A 27 20.30 9.23 19.99
C LEU A 27 21.03 8.17 19.16
N ILE A 28 22.01 7.48 19.77
CA ILE A 28 22.73 6.38 19.11
C ILE A 28 21.74 5.28 18.76
N LEU A 29 20.91 4.82 19.71
CA LEU A 29 19.93 3.76 19.50
C LEU A 29 18.87 4.14 18.45
N GLN A 30 18.43 5.41 18.43
CA GLN A 30 17.58 5.96 17.36
C GLN A 30 18.23 5.79 15.98
N ASN A 31 19.50 6.15 15.85
CA ASN A 31 20.23 6.01 14.60
C ASN A 31 20.52 4.56 14.21
N THR A 32 20.90 3.68 15.13
CA THR A 32 21.20 2.28 14.77
C THR A 32 19.96 1.42 14.56
N VAL A 33 18.91 1.59 15.36
CA VAL A 33 17.73 0.71 15.32
C VAL A 33 16.66 1.20 14.35
N PHE A 34 16.56 2.51 14.11
CA PHE A 34 15.52 3.08 13.23
C PHE A 34 16.08 3.67 11.94
N ASN A 35 17.38 3.97 11.89
CA ASN A 35 18.07 4.54 10.75
C ASN A 35 19.07 3.55 10.13
N GLU A 36 18.66 2.29 10.00
CA GLU A 36 19.27 1.42 8.99
C GLU A 36 19.08 2.10 7.62
N ASN A 37 20.18 2.54 7.02
CA ASN A 37 20.22 2.88 5.60
C ASN A 37 19.87 1.60 4.85
N ILE A 38 18.62 1.52 4.39
CA ILE A 38 18.14 0.39 3.62
C ILE A 38 18.84 0.48 2.28
N LYS A 39 19.57 -0.57 1.92
CA LYS A 39 20.18 -0.66 0.59
C LYS A 39 19.06 -0.80 -0.43
N GLU A 40 19.14 0.04 -1.45
CA GLU A 40 18.28 -0.07 -2.62
C GLU A 40 18.57 -1.39 -3.33
N LEU A 41 17.53 -2.18 -3.59
CA LEU A 41 17.65 -3.36 -4.42
C LEU A 41 17.77 -2.92 -5.88
N ASN A 42 18.51 -3.67 -6.71
CA ASN A 42 18.58 -3.38 -8.14
C ASN A 42 17.21 -3.62 -8.76
N TYR A 43 16.59 -2.55 -9.27
CA TYR A 43 15.28 -2.60 -9.92
C TYR A 43 15.34 -3.26 -11.28
N CYS A 44 14.33 -4.09 -11.56
CA CYS A 44 14.03 -4.59 -12.90
C CYS A 44 12.85 -3.86 -13.55
N TYR A 45 12.30 -2.82 -12.90
CA TYR A 45 11.14 -2.05 -13.35
C TYR A 45 11.31 -0.55 -13.06
N GLU A 46 10.71 0.29 -13.89
CA GLU A 46 10.62 1.75 -13.65
C GLU A 46 9.37 2.07 -12.82
N ILE A 47 9.45 3.06 -11.92
CA ILE A 47 8.28 3.55 -11.17
C ILE A 47 7.85 4.88 -11.75
N GLU A 48 6.75 4.86 -12.49
CA GLU A 48 6.11 6.06 -12.99
C GLU A 48 5.51 6.90 -11.85
N ASN A 49 5.77 8.21 -11.92
CA ASN A 49 5.35 9.19 -10.92
C ASN A 49 5.92 8.92 -9.52
N GLU A 50 7.18 8.47 -9.41
CA GLU A 50 7.86 8.36 -8.12
C GLU A 50 7.83 9.68 -7.32
N ASP A 51 7.92 10.82 -8.00
CA ASP A 51 7.80 12.13 -7.35
C ASP A 51 6.48 12.31 -6.59
N SER A 52 5.43 11.56 -6.94
CA SER A 52 4.14 11.61 -6.22
C SER A 52 4.19 11.04 -4.80
N ILE A 53 5.25 10.29 -4.45
CA ILE A 53 5.44 9.73 -3.10
C ILE A 53 6.53 10.44 -2.31
N SER A 54 7.42 11.20 -2.95
CA SER A 54 8.54 11.90 -2.30
C SER A 54 8.09 13.01 -1.36
N ASP A 55 6.92 13.63 -1.63
CA ASP A 55 6.30 14.61 -0.72
C ASP A 55 5.73 13.98 0.58
N ILE A 56 5.58 12.65 0.62
CA ILE A 56 4.90 11.93 1.70
C ILE A 56 5.88 11.09 2.53
N LEU A 57 6.80 10.41 1.85
CA LEU A 57 7.80 9.50 2.38
C LEU A 57 9.19 10.14 2.25
N ASN A 58 10.03 9.96 3.26
CA ASN A 58 11.44 10.31 3.13
C ASN A 58 12.20 9.27 2.29
N GLU A 59 13.43 9.58 1.89
CA GLU A 59 14.29 8.72 1.07
C GLU A 59 14.37 7.27 1.58
N ASN A 60 14.67 7.08 2.87
CA ASN A 60 14.74 5.74 3.48
C ASN A 60 13.39 4.98 3.46
N GLN A 61 12.27 5.69 3.55
CA GLN A 61 10.93 5.11 3.46
C GLN A 61 10.55 4.79 2.02
N THR A 62 10.93 5.64 1.08
CA THR A 62 10.75 5.42 -0.36
C THR A 62 11.51 4.16 -0.77
N ILE A 63 12.80 4.04 -0.43
CA ILE A 63 13.60 2.85 -0.72
C ILE A 63 12.97 1.59 -0.12
N ALA A 64 12.53 1.65 1.15
CA ALA A 64 11.85 0.51 1.78
C ALA A 64 10.57 0.10 1.05
N PHE A 65 9.75 1.07 0.66
CA PHE A 65 8.52 0.82 -0.07
C PHE A 65 8.78 0.16 -1.42
N LYS A 66 9.79 0.64 -2.16
CA LYS A 66 10.21 0.05 -3.43
C LYS A 66 10.73 -1.39 -3.25
N ASN A 67 11.56 -1.63 -2.24
CA ASN A 67 12.05 -2.97 -1.92
C ASN A 67 10.91 -3.94 -1.59
N ASP A 68 9.89 -3.48 -0.87
CA ASP A 68 8.71 -4.31 -0.57
C ASP A 68 7.88 -4.62 -1.83
N ILE A 69 7.77 -3.68 -2.79
CA ILE A 69 7.13 -3.96 -4.09
C ILE A 69 7.90 -5.07 -4.81
N GLN A 70 9.22 -4.94 -4.91
CA GLN A 70 10.05 -5.94 -5.57
C GLN A 70 9.90 -7.33 -4.93
N LYS A 71 10.03 -7.40 -3.61
CA LYS A 71 9.85 -8.66 -2.89
C LYS A 71 8.46 -9.26 -3.14
N TYR A 72 7.43 -8.42 -3.22
CA TYR A 72 6.09 -8.89 -3.53
C TYR A 72 5.96 -9.43 -4.95
N LEU A 73 6.62 -8.83 -5.94
CA LEU A 73 6.68 -9.38 -7.30
C LEU A 73 7.39 -10.73 -7.35
N GLU A 74 8.50 -10.89 -6.61
CA GLU A 74 9.20 -12.17 -6.47
C GLU A 74 8.31 -13.23 -5.81
N GLU A 75 7.52 -12.86 -4.79
CA GLU A 75 6.54 -13.75 -4.14
C GLU A 75 5.39 -14.17 -5.07
N LEU A 76 5.04 -13.32 -6.04
CA LEU A 76 4.05 -13.62 -7.09
C LEU A 76 4.66 -14.41 -8.26
N GLU A 77 5.92 -14.83 -8.16
CA GLU A 77 6.67 -15.57 -9.18
C GLU A 77 6.83 -14.81 -10.52
N TYR A 78 6.67 -13.49 -10.52
CA TYR A 78 7.00 -12.69 -11.71
C TYR A 78 8.49 -12.83 -12.01
N LYS A 79 8.81 -13.06 -13.28
CA LYS A 79 10.19 -13.12 -13.76
C LYS A 79 10.68 -11.76 -14.20
N ASP A 80 12.00 -11.57 -14.12
CA ASP A 80 12.68 -10.43 -14.73
C ASP A 80 12.22 -10.27 -16.19
N LYS A 81 11.62 -9.10 -16.52
CA LYS A 81 11.03 -8.68 -17.80
C LYS A 81 9.51 -8.88 -18.00
N GLU A 82 8.79 -9.50 -17.07
CA GLU A 82 7.33 -9.59 -17.18
C GLU A 82 6.64 -8.27 -16.79
N ILE A 83 7.29 -7.47 -15.96
CA ILE A 83 6.85 -6.13 -15.57
C ILE A 83 8.00 -5.18 -15.89
N ASN A 84 7.74 -4.20 -16.76
CA ASN A 84 8.74 -3.18 -17.10
C ASN A 84 8.47 -1.88 -16.33
N ASN A 85 7.22 -1.65 -15.95
CA ASN A 85 6.77 -0.37 -15.42
C ASN A 85 5.67 -0.53 -14.37
N ILE A 86 5.76 0.27 -13.32
CA ILE A 86 4.81 0.30 -12.24
C ILE A 86 4.31 1.72 -12.05
N GLN A 87 2.99 1.90 -12.06
CA GLN A 87 2.40 3.21 -11.82
C GLN A 87 1.88 3.32 -10.39
N ILE A 88 2.32 4.37 -9.68
CA ILE A 88 1.75 4.71 -8.38
C ILE A 88 0.55 5.65 -8.58
N LYS A 89 -0.61 5.25 -8.04
CA LYS A 89 -1.86 6.00 -8.15
C LYS A 89 -2.39 6.38 -6.78
N LYS A 90 -2.93 7.61 -6.72
CA LYS A 90 -3.62 8.18 -5.54
C LYS A 90 -2.84 7.98 -4.23
N PRO A 91 -1.55 8.36 -4.17
CA PRO A 91 -0.78 8.29 -2.94
C PRO A 91 -1.43 9.17 -1.88
N LYS A 92 -1.65 8.60 -0.69
CA LYS A 92 -2.35 9.29 0.40
C LYS A 92 -1.73 8.93 1.75
N LYS A 93 -1.44 9.95 2.53
CA LYS A 93 -1.07 9.81 3.94
C LYS A 93 -2.34 9.72 4.78
N GLU A 94 -2.62 8.54 5.33
CA GLU A 94 -3.80 8.33 6.18
C GLU A 94 -3.55 8.87 7.60
N ASN A 95 -2.34 8.69 8.13
CA ASN A 95 -1.92 9.26 9.41
C ASN A 95 -0.39 9.32 9.50
N LYS A 96 0.17 9.73 10.64
CA LYS A 96 1.63 9.81 10.86
C LYS A 96 2.37 8.47 10.68
N LYS A 97 1.66 7.34 10.73
CA LYS A 97 2.23 5.99 10.70
C LYS A 97 1.88 5.21 9.43
N LEU A 98 0.90 5.66 8.65
CA LEU A 98 0.33 4.88 7.55
C LEU A 98 0.23 5.72 6.28
N PHE A 99 0.81 5.17 5.22
CA PHE A 99 0.69 5.61 3.84
C PHE A 99 -0.07 4.55 3.04
N THR A 100 -0.93 4.99 2.13
CA THR A 100 -1.63 4.09 1.21
C THR A 100 -1.57 4.61 -0.20
N CYS A 101 -1.38 3.72 -1.16
CA CYS A 101 -1.49 4.02 -2.58
C CYS A 101 -2.08 2.81 -3.31
N TYR A 102 -2.35 3.00 -4.60
CA TYR A 102 -2.61 1.90 -5.51
C TYR A 102 -1.39 1.73 -6.41
N VAL A 103 -0.99 0.48 -6.59
CA VAL A 103 0.15 0.08 -7.41
C VAL A 103 -0.43 -0.68 -8.59
N LEU A 104 -0.26 -0.13 -9.78
CA LEU A 104 -0.71 -0.74 -11.03
C LEU A 104 0.51 -1.36 -11.71
N PHE A 105 0.46 -2.66 -11.94
CA PHE A 105 1.47 -3.38 -12.70
C PHE A 105 1.13 -3.30 -14.19
N ASP A 106 2.15 -3.23 -15.05
CA ASP A 106 2.01 -3.26 -16.51
C ASP A 106 2.01 -4.69 -17.09
N ASP A 107 1.58 -5.66 -16.29
CA ASP A 107 1.44 -7.06 -16.72
C ASP A 107 0.27 -7.23 -17.71
N ASP A 108 0.15 -8.44 -18.28
CA ASP A 108 -0.91 -8.77 -19.25
C ASP A 108 -2.34 -8.48 -18.73
N TRP A 109 -2.52 -8.50 -17.41
CA TRP A 109 -3.81 -8.30 -16.75
C TRP A 109 -4.05 -6.84 -16.31
N GLN A 110 -3.01 -6.00 -16.31
CA GLN A 110 -2.94 -4.72 -15.61
C GLN A 110 -3.48 -4.82 -14.18
N SER A 111 -2.81 -5.64 -13.39
CA SER A 111 -3.19 -5.97 -12.03
C SER A 111 -3.04 -4.75 -11.11
N LEU A 112 -4.10 -4.42 -10.36
CA LEU A 112 -4.14 -3.31 -9.43
C LEU A 112 -4.10 -3.81 -7.98
N TYR A 113 -3.10 -3.37 -7.24
CA TYR A 113 -2.95 -3.68 -5.82
C TYR A 113 -3.14 -2.44 -4.96
N LYS A 114 -3.86 -2.58 -3.86
CA LYS A 114 -3.87 -1.58 -2.79
C LYS A 114 -2.70 -1.84 -1.86
N ALA A 115 -1.74 -0.92 -1.84
CA ALA A 115 -0.60 -0.96 -0.94
C ALA A 115 -0.90 -0.18 0.35
N LYS A 116 -0.61 -0.82 1.50
CA LYS A 116 -0.68 -0.21 2.83
C LYS A 116 0.70 -0.26 3.46
N PHE A 117 1.41 0.87 3.43
CA PHE A 117 2.76 0.98 3.93
C PHE A 117 2.79 1.61 5.33
N ASN A 118 3.38 0.90 6.28
CA ASN A 118 3.59 1.43 7.62
C ASN A 118 4.96 2.11 7.70
N ILE A 119 4.90 3.43 7.91
CA ILE A 119 6.02 4.36 7.88
C ILE A 119 7.02 4.08 9.02
N GLN A 120 6.55 3.57 10.16
CA GLN A 120 7.39 3.35 11.35
C GLN A 120 8.19 2.05 11.26
N ASN A 121 7.54 0.97 10.81
CA ASN A 121 8.18 -0.34 10.71
C ASN A 121 8.71 -0.65 9.30
N LYS A 122 8.50 0.28 8.36
CA LYS A 122 8.95 0.20 6.96
C LYS A 122 8.51 -1.10 6.28
N LYS A 123 7.24 -1.50 6.49
CA LYS A 123 6.63 -2.69 5.89
C LYS A 123 5.36 -2.37 5.13
N CYS A 124 5.24 -2.94 3.94
CA CYS A 124 4.08 -2.86 3.08
C CYS A 124 3.21 -4.12 3.19
N LYS A 125 1.90 -3.94 3.07
CA LYS A 125 0.94 -5.00 2.80
C LYS A 125 0.23 -4.71 1.49
N PHE A 126 0.26 -5.67 0.57
CA PHE A 126 -0.46 -5.61 -0.68
C PHE A 126 -1.79 -6.35 -0.57
N ILE A 127 -2.83 -5.77 -1.16
CA ILE A 127 -4.17 -6.37 -1.24
C ILE A 127 -4.59 -6.26 -2.69
N TRP A 128 -4.79 -7.41 -3.34
CA TRP A 128 -5.32 -7.45 -4.70
C TRP A 128 -6.66 -6.73 -4.77
N ASN A 129 -6.80 -5.82 -5.74
CA ASN A 129 -7.92 -4.91 -5.84
C ASN A 129 -8.61 -4.98 -7.23
N GLY A 130 -8.21 -5.95 -8.05
CA GLY A 130 -8.77 -6.25 -9.37
C GLY A 130 -7.74 -6.15 -10.49
N ASP A 131 -8.14 -6.57 -11.69
CA ASP A 131 -7.36 -6.43 -12.93
C ASP A 131 -8.23 -5.75 -13.99
N ILE A 132 -7.63 -5.06 -14.97
CA ILE A 132 -8.40 -4.36 -16.02
C ILE A 132 -9.04 -5.34 -17.01
N ASN A 133 -8.35 -6.46 -17.26
CA ASN A 133 -8.74 -7.44 -18.28
C ASN A 133 -9.57 -8.60 -17.75
N ASN A 134 -9.92 -8.59 -16.46
CA ASN A 134 -10.66 -9.67 -15.83
C ASN A 134 -12.18 -9.54 -16.08
N GLN A 135 -12.67 -10.25 -17.10
CA GLN A 135 -14.09 -10.29 -17.48
C GLN A 135 -14.98 -11.00 -16.43
N ASP A 136 -14.40 -11.90 -15.63
CA ASP A 136 -15.11 -12.69 -14.61
C ASP A 136 -15.22 -11.96 -13.26
N TYR A 137 -14.55 -10.81 -13.12
CA TYR A 137 -14.57 -10.03 -11.89
C TYR A 137 -15.93 -9.35 -11.68
N LYS A 138 -16.77 -9.97 -10.85
CA LYS A 138 -17.99 -9.36 -10.32
C LYS A 138 -17.65 -8.61 -9.02
N PRO A 139 -17.71 -7.26 -8.99
CA PRO A 139 -17.45 -6.51 -7.76
C PRO A 139 -18.40 -7.01 -6.66
N ASN A 140 -17.83 -7.32 -5.49
CA ASN A 140 -18.62 -7.78 -4.36
C ASN A 140 -19.68 -6.72 -4.04
N LYS A 141 -20.96 -7.12 -3.86
CA LYS A 141 -22.20 -6.30 -3.87
C LYS A 141 -22.25 -5.09 -2.90
N LYS A 142 -21.17 -4.74 -2.20
CA LYS A 142 -21.04 -3.56 -1.32
C LYS A 142 -19.80 -2.68 -1.56
N GLY A 143 -18.98 -2.94 -2.58
CA GLY A 143 -17.73 -2.19 -2.80
C GLY A 143 -17.55 -1.74 -4.24
N LYS A 144 -17.55 -0.43 -4.48
CA LYS A 144 -17.00 0.16 -5.72
C LYS A 144 -15.54 -0.24 -5.83
N THR A 145 -15.12 -0.74 -6.99
CA THR A 145 -13.73 -1.15 -7.22
C THR A 145 -12.98 -0.01 -7.89
N TYR A 146 -11.75 0.24 -7.44
CA TYR A 146 -11.03 1.46 -7.81
C TYR A 146 -10.55 1.47 -9.27
N LEU A 147 -10.45 0.31 -9.93
CA LEU A 147 -10.17 0.21 -11.36
C LEU A 147 -11.17 1.02 -12.20
N TYR A 148 -12.47 0.87 -11.94
CA TYR A 148 -13.51 1.67 -12.59
C TYR A 148 -13.43 3.17 -12.21
N ILE A 149 -12.76 3.54 -11.11
CA ILE A 149 -12.58 4.96 -10.71
C ILE A 149 -11.27 5.54 -11.29
N VAL A 150 -10.45 4.74 -11.98
CA VAL A 150 -9.25 5.23 -12.69
C VAL A 150 -9.60 5.62 -14.12
N ASP A 151 -10.45 4.84 -14.79
CA ASP A 151 -11.02 5.22 -16.09
C ASP A 151 -12.36 5.95 -15.90
N LYS A 152 -12.25 7.29 -15.72
CA LYS A 152 -13.41 8.16 -15.48
C LYS A 152 -14.41 8.10 -16.64
N ASP A 153 -13.92 7.98 -17.88
CA ASP A 153 -14.76 8.01 -19.07
C ASP A 153 -15.49 6.67 -19.25
N ALA A 154 -14.83 5.54 -18.95
CA ALA A 154 -15.51 4.25 -18.86
C ALA A 154 -16.58 4.21 -17.75
N TYR A 155 -16.33 4.85 -16.60
CA TYR A 155 -17.32 4.95 -15.53
C TYR A 155 -18.55 5.76 -15.92
N GLU A 156 -18.36 6.93 -16.55
CA GLU A 156 -19.48 7.77 -16.97
C GLU A 156 -20.30 7.08 -18.08
N ASN A 157 -19.65 6.41 -19.03
CA ASN A 157 -20.35 5.65 -20.08
C ASN A 157 -21.12 4.43 -19.53
N LYS A 158 -20.58 3.71 -18.54
CA LYS A 158 -21.26 2.54 -17.95
C LYS A 158 -22.44 2.96 -17.07
N LYS A 159 -22.36 4.11 -16.39
CA LYS A 159 -23.46 4.67 -15.61
C LYS A 159 -24.69 5.01 -16.47
N ILE A 160 -24.49 5.44 -17.71
CA ILE A 160 -25.58 5.70 -18.67
C ILE A 160 -26.28 4.40 -19.08
N ASN A 161 -25.57 3.26 -19.11
CA ASN A 161 -26.14 1.97 -19.48
C ASN A 161 -26.79 1.22 -18.30
N ASP A 162 -26.40 1.53 -17.05
CA ASP A 162 -27.00 0.95 -15.83
C ASP A 162 -28.28 1.69 -15.38
N ASP A 163 -28.63 2.83 -15.99
CA ASP A 163 -29.94 3.49 -15.80
C ASP A 163 -31.06 2.82 -16.65
N THR A 164 -30.84 1.60 -17.13
CA THR A 164 -31.90 0.76 -17.68
C THR A 164 -32.70 0.19 -16.50
N GLU A 165 -33.97 0.57 -16.42
CA GLU A 165 -34.93 0.21 -15.36
C GLU A 165 -34.72 -1.18 -14.74
N ASN A 166 -34.70 -1.22 -13.41
CA ASN A 166 -35.00 -2.44 -12.65
C ASN A 166 -36.39 -2.93 -13.10
N GLN A 167 -36.44 -3.84 -14.06
CA GLN A 167 -37.61 -4.70 -14.20
C GLN A 167 -37.55 -5.71 -13.06
N MET A 168 -38.56 -5.66 -12.19
CA MET A 168 -38.84 -6.78 -11.29
C MET A 168 -38.98 -8.05 -12.16
N PRO A 169 -38.43 -9.20 -11.76
CA PRO A 169 -38.75 -10.44 -12.45
C PRO A 169 -40.27 -10.65 -12.35
N ASP A 170 -40.92 -10.94 -13.47
CA ASP A 170 -42.34 -11.30 -13.47
C ASP A 170 -42.53 -12.53 -12.58
N GLU A 171 -43.25 -12.35 -11.47
CA GLU A 171 -43.86 -13.45 -10.73
C GLU A 171 -44.99 -13.99 -11.61
N ASP A 172 -44.68 -15.03 -12.40
CA ASP A 172 -45.60 -16.11 -12.85
C ASP A 172 -45.14 -16.67 -14.22
N GLU A 173 -44.08 -17.47 -14.24
CA GLU A 173 -43.95 -18.53 -15.25
C GLU A 173 -43.81 -19.88 -14.51
N GLU A 174 -44.90 -20.63 -14.50
CA GLU A 174 -44.89 -22.04 -14.11
C GLU A 174 -43.89 -22.81 -15.00
N PRO A 175 -43.11 -23.76 -14.46
CA PRO A 175 -42.24 -24.58 -15.29
C PRO A 175 -43.08 -25.47 -16.20
N GLU A 176 -43.03 -25.22 -17.51
CA GLU A 176 -43.49 -26.18 -18.52
C GLU A 176 -42.65 -27.46 -18.39
N GLY A 177 -43.25 -28.49 -17.81
CA GLY A 177 -42.75 -29.84 -17.88
C GLY A 177 -42.96 -30.39 -19.28
N GLU A 178 -41.88 -30.59 -20.03
CA GLU A 178 -41.91 -31.51 -21.18
C GLU A 178 -41.32 -32.86 -20.78
N ASP A 179 -42.27 -33.78 -20.63
CA ASP A 179 -42.14 -35.22 -20.61
C ASP A 179 -41.71 -35.71 -22.00
N VAL A 180 -40.58 -36.43 -22.10
CA VAL A 180 -40.32 -37.25 -23.31
C VAL A 180 -39.62 -38.56 -22.97
N SER A 181 -40.46 -39.54 -22.61
CA SER A 181 -40.51 -40.92 -23.13
C SER A 181 -39.24 -41.54 -23.72
N SER A 182 -38.81 -42.61 -23.06
CA SER A 182 -38.05 -43.75 -23.58
C SER A 182 -38.60 -44.31 -24.90
N TYR A 183 -37.71 -44.65 -25.84
CA TYR A 183 -37.64 -45.94 -26.56
C TYR A 183 -36.28 -46.09 -27.26
#